data_AF-A0A2S4ME91-F1
#
_entry.id   AF-A0A2S4ME91-F1
#
_cell.length_a   1.000
_cell.length_b   1.000
_cell.length_c   1.000
_cell.angle_alpha   90.00
_cell.angle_beta   90.00
_cell.angle_gamma   90.00
#
_symmetry.space_group_name_H-M   'P 1'
#
loop_
_entity.id
_entity.type
_entity.pdbx_description
1 polymer ?
#
loop_
_entity_poly.entity_id
_entity_poly.type
_entity_poly.pdbx_seq_one_letter_code
_entity_poly.pdbx_strand_id
1 'polypeptide(L)'
;MVASSVDLSSLKHSFVTNLAKPALDFTPNFAVLHLTQGCKRPELAGLEAGRKIEDIITGAAWSGASGFKLKAGTKADDFEYGYSQTALFGTFFATYAGEKPALGSISVELGLDATTLPDGSTTHRPWSAPDALAREKRAADGTITCPQQDHPNLVFPLTMINKNPDFKGSNAIKNHLHSVKYVLSFHALLCERKKTGHDLEPIAGFRWATTWNFELKYRRGKPLIVQNASSLSFDTIVSGPSPNADEVLALPKISGPLFNPEVNARLKQAFRDDTSTLKRYDSTWFLSIPKDFFT
;
A
#
# COMPACT_ATOMS: atom_id res chain seq x y z
N MET A 1 29.69 9.83 1.66
CA MET A 1 29.04 9.09 0.56
C MET A 1 30.10 8.39 -0.24
N VAL A 2 29.98 7.07 -0.43
CA VAL A 2 30.84 6.30 -1.34
C VAL A 2 30.50 6.74 -2.77
N ALA A 3 31.49 6.80 -3.66
CA ALA A 3 31.25 7.12 -5.05
C ALA A 3 30.45 5.99 -5.72
N SER A 4 29.21 6.25 -6.16
CA SER A 4 28.36 5.25 -6.79
C SER A 4 29.03 4.59 -8.00
N SER A 5 28.78 3.30 -8.17
CA SER A 5 29.29 2.49 -9.28
C SER A 5 28.56 2.73 -10.62
N VAL A 6 27.43 3.43 -10.58
CA VAL A 6 26.54 3.77 -11.71
C VAL A 6 26.97 5.06 -12.40
N ASP A 7 26.89 5.08 -13.73
CA ASP A 7 26.94 6.32 -14.52
C ASP A 7 25.58 7.02 -14.47
N LEU A 8 25.45 8.00 -13.58
CA LEU A 8 24.20 8.75 -13.36
C LEU A 8 23.69 9.44 -14.63
N SER A 9 24.55 9.78 -15.59
CA SER A 9 24.13 10.41 -16.86
C SER A 9 23.37 9.45 -17.78
N SER A 10 23.52 8.14 -17.56
CA SER A 10 22.87 7.09 -18.32
C SER A 10 21.54 6.62 -17.72
N LEU A 11 21.22 7.06 -16.50
CA LEU A 11 20.06 6.59 -15.75
C LEU A 11 18.76 7.04 -16.43
N LYS A 12 17.91 6.07 -16.74
CA LYS A 12 16.57 6.28 -17.30
C LYS A 12 15.54 5.51 -16.49
N HIS A 13 14.57 6.24 -15.93
CA HIS A 13 13.40 5.64 -15.30
C HIS A 13 12.29 5.47 -16.33
N SER A 14 11.80 4.25 -16.48
CA SER A 14 10.64 3.92 -17.32
C SER A 14 9.53 3.37 -16.42
N PHE A 15 8.51 4.18 -16.25
CA PHE A 15 7.36 3.85 -15.41
C PHE A 15 6.20 3.39 -16.30
N VAL A 16 5.76 2.13 -16.18
CA VAL A 16 4.55 1.65 -16.86
C VAL A 16 3.35 1.94 -15.96
N THR A 17 2.95 3.20 -15.85
CA THR A 17 1.83 3.63 -14.97
C THR A 17 0.49 3.63 -15.70
N ASN A 18 0.50 3.55 -17.03
CA ASN A 18 -0.66 3.81 -17.89
C ASN A 18 -1.88 2.92 -17.62
N LEU A 19 -1.72 1.82 -16.87
CA LEU A 19 -2.81 0.92 -16.48
C LEU A 19 -2.98 0.77 -14.96
N ALA A 20 -2.03 1.22 -14.14
CA ALA A 20 -2.09 1.10 -12.69
C ALA A 20 -2.91 2.26 -12.10
N LYS A 21 -4.08 1.95 -11.51
CA LYS A 21 -4.97 2.92 -10.87
C LYS A 21 -5.44 2.37 -9.52
N PRO A 22 -5.74 3.21 -8.53
CA PRO A 22 -6.37 2.74 -7.31
C PRO A 22 -7.70 2.05 -7.65
N ALA A 23 -7.87 0.86 -7.10
CA ALA A 23 -9.00 -0.01 -7.31
C ALA A 23 -9.51 -0.56 -5.98
N LEU A 24 -10.74 -1.04 -6.01
CA LEU A 24 -11.43 -1.64 -4.89
C LEU A 24 -12.09 -2.94 -5.35
N ASP A 25 -11.68 -4.05 -4.73
CA ASP A 25 -12.28 -5.36 -4.92
C ASP A 25 -13.13 -5.73 -3.70
N PHE A 26 -14.15 -6.55 -3.93
CA PHE A 26 -15.08 -7.00 -2.89
C PHE A 26 -15.07 -8.51 -2.77
N THR A 27 -14.93 -8.99 -1.54
CA THR A 27 -15.32 -10.34 -1.12
C THR A 27 -16.69 -10.25 -0.41
N PRO A 28 -17.34 -11.36 -0.04
CA PRO A 28 -18.59 -11.30 0.73
C PRO A 28 -18.49 -10.53 2.05
N ASN A 29 -17.30 -10.49 2.68
CA ASN A 29 -17.11 -9.94 4.02
C ASN A 29 -16.16 -8.74 4.08
N PHE A 30 -15.31 -8.54 3.08
CA PHE A 30 -14.23 -7.57 3.11
C PHE A 30 -14.12 -6.77 1.82
N ALA A 31 -13.68 -5.53 1.97
CA ALA A 31 -13.20 -4.67 0.90
C ALA A 31 -11.68 -4.73 0.86
N VAL A 32 -11.11 -4.74 -0.34
CA VAL A 32 -9.65 -4.74 -0.57
C VAL A 32 -9.30 -3.53 -1.42
N LEU A 33 -8.52 -2.60 -0.86
CA LEU A 33 -7.89 -1.52 -1.62
C LEU A 33 -6.59 -2.05 -2.21
N HIS A 34 -6.43 -1.87 -3.52
CA HIS A 34 -5.28 -2.31 -4.29
C HIS A 34 -5.06 -1.38 -5.48
N LEU A 35 -4.02 -1.56 -6.29
CA LEU A 35 -4.03 -1.02 -7.66
C LEU A 35 -4.61 -2.05 -8.63
N THR A 36 -5.12 -1.62 -9.78
CA THR A 36 -5.79 -2.41 -10.84
C THR A 36 -5.08 -3.68 -11.30
N GLN A 37 -3.79 -3.87 -11.04
CA GLN A 37 -3.05 -5.11 -11.35
C GLN A 37 -2.59 -5.89 -10.09
N GLY A 38 -2.91 -5.39 -8.89
CA GLY A 38 -2.34 -5.76 -7.58
C GLY A 38 -3.10 -6.74 -6.71
N CYS A 39 -4.18 -7.31 -7.20
CA CYS A 39 -4.87 -8.37 -6.48
C CYS A 39 -5.52 -9.28 -7.52
N LYS A 40 -5.15 -10.56 -7.54
CA LYS A 40 -5.79 -11.53 -8.45
C LYS A 40 -6.95 -12.20 -7.71
N ARG A 41 -8.08 -12.42 -8.37
CA ARG A 41 -9.25 -13.12 -7.77
C ARG A 41 -8.92 -14.44 -7.04
N PRO A 42 -7.99 -15.28 -7.50
CA PRO A 42 -7.57 -16.46 -6.74
C PRO A 42 -6.90 -16.15 -5.38
N GLU A 43 -6.22 -15.01 -5.26
CA GLU A 43 -5.62 -14.53 -4.01
C GLU A 43 -6.72 -14.04 -3.04
N LEU A 44 -7.80 -13.46 -3.58
CA LEU A 44 -9.00 -13.11 -2.81
C LEU A 44 -9.74 -14.33 -2.26
N ALA A 45 -9.76 -15.46 -2.97
CA ALA A 45 -10.35 -16.70 -2.45
C ALA A 45 -9.61 -17.24 -1.21
N GLY A 46 -8.31 -16.96 -1.08
CA GLY A 46 -7.52 -17.28 0.12
C GLY A 46 -7.91 -16.44 1.36
N LEU A 47 -8.46 -15.23 1.18
CA LEU A 47 -9.03 -14.44 2.27
C LEU A 47 -10.28 -15.10 2.85
N GLU A 48 -11.14 -15.60 1.96
CA GLU A 48 -12.41 -16.23 2.32
C GLU A 48 -12.21 -17.56 3.08
N ALA A 49 -11.04 -18.20 2.90
CA ALA A 49 -10.65 -19.43 3.59
C ALA A 49 -10.15 -19.24 5.05
N GLY A 50 -10.31 -18.05 5.63
CA GLY A 50 -10.08 -17.81 7.07
C GLY A 50 -8.75 -17.14 7.42
N ARG A 51 -8.04 -16.54 6.45
CA ARG A 51 -6.89 -15.68 6.75
C ARG A 51 -7.38 -14.43 7.49
N LYS A 52 -6.63 -14.01 8.51
CA LYS A 52 -6.98 -12.86 9.33
C LYS A 52 -6.68 -11.58 8.57
N ILE A 53 -7.52 -10.55 8.67
CA ILE A 53 -7.40 -9.31 7.89
C ILE A 53 -6.00 -8.67 7.87
N GLU A 54 -5.28 -8.78 8.98
CA GLU A 54 -3.88 -8.37 9.18
C GLU A 54 -2.81 -9.17 8.38
N ASP A 55 -3.17 -10.31 7.82
CA ASP A 55 -2.23 -11.20 7.12
C ASP A 55 -2.18 -10.93 5.61
N ILE A 56 -3.00 -10.03 5.05
CA ILE A 56 -3.22 -9.85 3.59
C ILE A 56 -2.97 -8.41 3.16
N ILE A 57 -1.87 -7.83 3.64
CA ILE A 57 -1.33 -6.57 3.13
C ILE A 57 -0.26 -6.88 2.08
N THR A 58 -0.61 -7.67 1.07
CA THR A 58 0.32 -8.07 0.00
C THR A 58 -0.39 -8.03 -1.35
N GLY A 59 0.17 -7.35 -2.35
CA GLY A 59 -0.53 -7.09 -3.61
C GLY A 59 0.31 -6.56 -4.76
N ALA A 60 0.80 -7.44 -5.63
CA ALA A 60 1.78 -7.07 -6.65
C ALA A 60 1.15 -6.25 -7.80
N ALA A 61 1.19 -4.92 -7.71
CA ALA A 61 0.28 -4.06 -8.48
C ALA A 61 0.87 -3.26 -9.64
N TRP A 62 2.18 -3.29 -9.84
CA TRP A 62 2.83 -2.46 -10.86
C TRP A 62 4.15 -3.06 -11.33
N SER A 63 4.54 -2.69 -12.55
CA SER A 63 5.86 -2.92 -13.12
C SER A 63 6.46 -1.59 -13.57
N GLY A 64 7.62 -1.26 -13.04
CA GLY A 64 8.49 -0.22 -13.59
C GLY A 64 9.93 -0.72 -13.65
N ALA A 65 10.72 -0.07 -14.50
CA ALA A 65 12.07 -0.47 -14.81
C ALA A 65 12.99 0.75 -14.77
N SER A 66 14.20 0.57 -14.25
CA SER A 66 15.26 1.58 -14.39
C SER A 66 16.42 0.99 -15.16
N GLY A 67 16.78 1.66 -16.24
CA GLY A 67 17.91 1.34 -17.11
C GLY A 67 19.09 2.24 -16.79
N PHE A 68 20.27 1.67 -16.55
CA PHE A 68 21.51 2.44 -16.38
C PHE A 68 22.74 1.65 -16.84
N LYS A 69 23.86 2.35 -17.00
CA LYS A 69 25.19 1.83 -17.30
C LYS A 69 26.11 1.98 -16.09
N LEU A 70 27.16 1.16 -16.05
CA LEU A 70 28.21 1.25 -15.02
C LEU A 70 29.33 2.17 -15.47
N LYS A 71 30.03 2.76 -14.49
CA LYS A 71 31.27 3.50 -14.76
C LYS A 71 32.35 2.58 -15.36
N ALA A 72 33.21 3.14 -16.20
CA ALA A 72 34.32 2.39 -16.78
C ALA A 72 35.19 1.76 -15.69
N GLY A 73 35.51 0.48 -15.84
CA GLY A 73 36.29 -0.30 -14.87
C GLY A 73 35.49 -0.93 -13.73
N THR A 74 34.22 -0.59 -13.54
CA THR A 74 33.33 -1.27 -12.58
C THR A 74 32.91 -2.64 -13.12
N LYS A 75 33.11 -3.69 -12.33
CA LYS A 75 32.61 -5.03 -12.66
C LYS A 75 31.17 -5.17 -12.16
N ALA A 76 30.25 -5.48 -13.07
CA ALA A 76 28.85 -5.71 -12.72
C ALA A 76 28.66 -6.81 -11.68
N ASP A 77 29.56 -7.80 -11.65
CA ASP A 77 29.46 -8.96 -10.77
C ASP A 77 29.81 -8.66 -9.31
N ASP A 78 30.41 -7.50 -9.01
CA ASP A 78 30.77 -7.09 -7.65
C ASP A 78 29.57 -6.53 -6.87
N PHE A 79 28.52 -6.14 -7.59
CA PHE A 79 27.37 -5.42 -7.05
C PHE A 79 26.05 -6.13 -7.37
N GLU A 80 25.04 -5.87 -6.54
CA GLU A 80 23.64 -6.11 -6.83
C GLU A 80 22.90 -4.77 -6.86
N TYR A 81 21.90 -4.63 -7.74
CA TYR A 81 21.08 -3.42 -7.91
C TYR A 81 19.59 -3.74 -7.81
N GLY A 82 18.81 -2.81 -7.24
CA GLY A 82 17.41 -3.06 -6.94
C GLY A 82 16.78 -1.89 -6.22
N TYR A 83 15.45 -1.90 -6.14
CA TYR A 83 14.67 -0.88 -5.45
C TYR A 83 14.37 -1.27 -4.01
N SER A 84 14.59 -0.33 -3.09
CA SER A 84 13.99 -0.30 -1.77
C SER A 84 12.84 0.71 -1.79
N GLN A 85 11.71 0.39 -1.15
CA GLN A 85 10.58 1.30 -1.04
C GLN A 85 10.19 1.51 0.41
N THR A 86 10.02 2.77 0.79
CA THR A 86 9.47 3.19 2.09
C THR A 86 8.06 3.73 1.88
N ALA A 87 7.12 3.31 2.71
CA ALA A 87 5.75 3.82 2.68
C ALA A 87 5.54 4.79 3.85
N LEU A 88 5.06 5.98 3.58
CA LEU A 88 4.56 6.89 4.61
C LEU A 88 3.05 6.69 4.66
N PHE A 89 2.59 6.10 5.76
CA PHE A 89 1.15 6.01 5.98
C PHE A 89 0.65 7.42 6.24
N GLY A 90 -0.37 7.81 5.49
CA GLY A 90 -1.14 9.00 5.82
C GLY A 90 -2.37 8.60 6.62
N THR A 91 -3.46 9.27 6.32
CA THR A 91 -4.74 9.00 6.96
C THR A 91 -5.46 7.83 6.28
N PHE A 92 -5.89 6.85 7.07
CA PHE A 92 -7.00 5.96 6.72
C PHE A 92 -8.24 6.41 7.47
N PHE A 93 -9.32 6.60 6.72
CA PHE A 93 -10.65 6.91 7.23
C PHE A 93 -11.69 6.03 6.53
N ALA A 94 -12.58 5.42 7.29
CA ALA A 94 -13.73 4.71 6.75
C ALA A 94 -15.00 5.05 7.53
N THR A 95 -16.11 5.19 6.82
CA THR A 95 -17.43 5.35 7.44
C THR A 95 -18.32 4.15 7.11
N TYR A 96 -19.14 3.78 8.07
CA TYR A 96 -20.16 2.75 7.94
C TYR A 96 -21.50 3.33 8.33
N ALA A 97 -22.56 2.95 7.62
CA ALA A 97 -23.91 3.43 7.83
C ALA A 97 -24.89 2.26 8.02
N GLY A 98 -25.84 2.39 8.94
CA GLY A 98 -26.94 1.43 9.03
C GLY A 98 -27.87 1.51 7.82
N GLU A 99 -28.80 0.56 7.66
CA GLU A 99 -29.71 0.52 6.51
C GLU A 99 -30.67 1.73 6.43
N LYS A 100 -30.87 2.42 7.56
CA LYS A 100 -31.69 3.63 7.68
C LYS A 100 -31.07 4.60 8.71
N PRO A 101 -31.41 5.90 8.68
CA PRO A 101 -30.80 6.91 9.56
C PRO A 101 -30.80 6.59 11.05
N ALA A 102 -31.88 5.98 11.54
CA ALA A 102 -32.04 5.60 12.95
C ALA A 102 -31.18 4.40 13.39
N LEU A 103 -30.43 3.77 12.47
CA LEU A 103 -29.52 2.65 12.75
C LEU A 103 -28.06 3.10 12.87
N GLY A 104 -27.84 4.41 12.97
CA GLY A 104 -26.55 4.97 13.30
C GLY A 104 -25.47 4.82 12.23
N SER A 105 -24.29 5.31 12.56
CA SER A 105 -23.08 5.18 11.76
C SER A 105 -21.85 4.91 12.62
N ILE A 106 -20.78 4.48 11.98
CA ILE A 106 -19.48 4.25 12.60
C ILE A 106 -18.44 4.99 11.76
N SER A 107 -17.51 5.70 12.40
CA SER A 107 -16.29 6.17 11.73
C SER A 107 -15.08 5.46 12.31
N VAL A 108 -14.15 5.07 11.43
CA VAL A 108 -12.87 4.46 11.78
C VAL A 108 -11.76 5.35 11.26
N GLU A 109 -10.82 5.71 12.12
CA GLU A 109 -9.65 6.52 11.78
C GLU A 109 -8.40 5.92 12.40
N LEU A 110 -7.39 5.60 11.59
CA LEU A 110 -6.16 4.97 12.10
C LEU A 110 -5.11 5.97 12.59
N GLY A 111 -5.13 7.22 12.09
CA GLY A 111 -4.21 8.29 12.51
C GLY A 111 -2.74 7.89 12.46
N LEU A 112 -2.31 7.27 11.35
CA LEU A 112 -0.98 6.68 11.19
C LEU A 112 0.02 7.69 10.60
N ASP A 113 0.15 8.88 11.19
CA ASP A 113 1.01 9.96 10.67
C ASP A 113 2.52 9.72 10.93
N ALA A 114 3.02 8.49 10.72
CA ALA A 114 4.39 8.08 11.01
C ALA A 114 5.09 7.42 9.81
N THR A 115 6.43 7.56 9.76
CA THR A 115 7.30 6.90 8.79
C THR A 115 7.21 5.39 8.94
N THR A 116 6.73 4.68 7.92
CA THR A 116 6.64 3.21 7.97
C THR A 116 7.63 2.56 7.00
N LEU A 117 8.27 1.49 7.46
CA LEU A 117 9.31 0.76 6.73
C LEU A 117 8.70 -0.50 6.08
N PRO A 118 9.41 -1.13 5.11
CA PRO A 118 9.00 -1.49 3.75
C PRO A 118 7.75 -2.38 3.59
N ASP A 119 7.47 -2.78 2.35
CA ASP A 119 6.27 -3.48 1.98
C ASP A 119 6.29 -5.00 2.27
N GLY A 120 5.26 -5.44 2.98
CA GLY A 120 4.42 -6.61 2.67
C GLY A 120 4.94 -8.03 2.83
N SER A 121 6.18 -8.36 2.46
CA SER A 121 6.56 -9.77 2.35
C SER A 121 7.54 -10.23 3.43
N THR A 122 7.12 -11.19 4.26
CA THR A 122 8.02 -11.91 5.19
C THR A 122 8.94 -12.91 4.47
N THR A 123 8.70 -13.17 3.18
CA THR A 123 9.42 -14.17 2.38
C THR A 123 10.19 -13.56 1.22
N HIS A 124 9.84 -12.35 0.77
CA HIS A 124 10.54 -11.62 -0.27
C HIS A 124 11.36 -10.50 0.37
N ARG A 125 12.60 -10.39 -0.06
CA ARG A 125 13.54 -9.36 0.41
C ARG A 125 12.92 -7.97 0.11
N PRO A 126 13.28 -6.89 0.84
CA PRO A 126 12.90 -5.48 0.54
C PRO A 126 13.57 -4.95 -0.74
N TRP A 127 13.76 -5.87 -1.67
CA TRP A 127 14.71 -5.94 -2.72
C TRP A 127 14.16 -6.97 -3.70
N SER A 128 13.61 -6.50 -4.81
CA SER A 128 13.38 -7.38 -5.96
C SER A 128 14.72 -7.60 -6.63
N ALA A 129 15.49 -8.57 -6.11
CA ALA A 129 16.59 -9.11 -6.90
C ALA A 129 15.97 -9.59 -8.21
N PRO A 130 16.50 -9.17 -9.38
CA PRO A 130 15.98 -9.68 -10.63
C PRO A 130 15.93 -11.20 -10.58
N ASP A 131 14.88 -11.81 -11.15
CA ASP A 131 14.88 -13.27 -11.34
C ASP A 131 16.12 -13.69 -12.15
N ALA A 132 16.43 -14.99 -12.19
CA ALA A 132 17.64 -15.47 -12.88
C ALA A 132 17.71 -14.98 -14.34
N LEU A 133 16.56 -14.81 -14.99
CA LEU A 133 16.42 -14.33 -16.36
C LEU A 133 16.71 -12.82 -16.50
N ALA A 134 16.28 -12.01 -15.53
CA ALA A 134 16.54 -10.57 -15.48
C ALA A 134 17.97 -10.26 -14.99
N ARG A 135 18.61 -11.17 -14.24
CA ARG A 135 20.04 -11.14 -13.93
C ARG A 135 20.90 -11.45 -15.16
N GLU A 136 20.42 -12.32 -16.03
CA GLU A 136 21.11 -12.70 -17.28
C GLU A 136 20.84 -11.73 -18.44
N LYS A 137 19.74 -10.96 -18.42
CA LYS A 137 19.49 -9.87 -19.37
C LYS A 137 20.37 -8.65 -19.08
N ARG A 138 21.67 -8.78 -19.37
CA ARG A 138 22.38 -7.63 -19.95
C ARG A 138 21.72 -7.40 -21.30
N ALA A 139 21.01 -6.29 -21.47
CA ALA A 139 20.62 -5.88 -22.82
C ALA A 139 21.90 -5.79 -23.67
N ALA A 140 21.82 -6.09 -24.97
CA ALA A 140 22.99 -6.19 -25.86
C ALA A 140 23.90 -4.95 -25.88
N ASP A 141 23.47 -3.84 -25.27
CA ASP A 141 24.15 -2.55 -25.13
C ASP A 141 24.77 -2.27 -23.74
N GLY A 142 24.72 -3.24 -22.81
CA GLY A 142 25.28 -3.12 -21.47
C GLY A 142 24.38 -2.42 -20.44
N THR A 143 23.09 -2.25 -20.72
CA THR A 143 22.13 -1.69 -19.76
C THR A 143 21.64 -2.73 -18.74
N ILE A 144 21.65 -2.35 -17.46
CA ILE A 144 21.08 -3.10 -16.34
C ILE A 144 19.64 -2.63 -16.11
N THR A 145 18.69 -3.56 -15.93
CA THR A 145 17.28 -3.26 -15.65
C THR A 145 16.85 -3.78 -14.28
N CYS A 146 16.38 -2.88 -13.40
CA CYS A 146 15.87 -3.23 -12.08
C CYS A 146 14.32 -3.14 -12.03
N PRO A 147 13.59 -4.21 -11.67
CA PRO A 147 12.15 -4.16 -11.46
C PRO A 147 11.81 -3.44 -10.13
N GLN A 148 10.65 -2.78 -10.10
CA GLN A 148 10.09 -2.15 -8.90
C GLN A 148 9.17 -3.12 -8.12
N GLN A 149 8.99 -2.87 -6.80
CA GLN A 149 8.36 -3.80 -5.85
C GLN A 149 6.82 -3.66 -5.73
N ASP A 150 6.27 -4.60 -4.96
CA ASP A 150 4.91 -4.77 -4.43
C ASP A 150 4.31 -3.48 -3.81
N HIS A 151 2.98 -3.45 -3.62
CA HIS A 151 2.26 -2.33 -3.02
C HIS A 151 1.32 -2.86 -1.93
N PRO A 152 1.19 -2.19 -0.76
CA PRO A 152 0.39 -2.73 0.32
C PRO A 152 -1.09 -2.64 -0.03
N ASN A 153 -1.73 -3.80 -0.17
CA ASN A 153 -3.18 -3.88 -0.19
C ASN A 153 -3.73 -3.57 1.21
N LEU A 154 -4.86 -2.88 1.32
CA LEU A 154 -5.52 -2.70 2.61
C LEU A 154 -6.84 -3.46 2.63
N VAL A 155 -6.98 -4.38 3.58
CA VAL A 155 -8.21 -5.14 3.78
C VAL A 155 -8.95 -4.61 5.02
N PHE A 156 -10.25 -4.38 4.89
CA PHE A 156 -11.12 -3.97 5.99
C PHE A 156 -12.52 -4.56 5.79
N PRO A 157 -13.30 -4.77 6.87
CA PRO A 157 -14.62 -5.39 6.76
C PRO A 157 -15.57 -4.51 5.94
N LEU A 158 -16.48 -5.15 5.20
CA LEU A 158 -17.60 -4.44 4.55
C LEU A 158 -18.67 -4.00 5.55
N THR A 159 -18.69 -4.62 6.73
CA THR A 159 -19.76 -4.43 7.70
C THR A 159 -19.22 -4.48 9.12
N MET A 160 -19.76 -3.62 9.98
CA MET A 160 -19.39 -3.51 11.39
C MET A 160 -20.65 -3.41 12.25
N ILE A 161 -20.57 -3.85 13.51
CA ILE A 161 -21.69 -3.73 14.45
C ILE A 161 -21.60 -2.40 15.19
N ASN A 162 -22.67 -1.61 15.15
CA ASN A 162 -22.77 -0.37 15.89
C ASN A 162 -23.11 -0.65 17.35
N LYS A 163 -22.21 -0.23 18.24
CA LYS A 163 -22.29 -0.48 19.69
C LYS A 163 -22.61 0.79 20.48
N ASN A 164 -23.17 1.81 19.83
CA ASN A 164 -23.59 3.01 20.52
C ASN A 164 -24.53 2.66 21.70
N PRO A 165 -24.37 3.28 22.88
CA PRO A 165 -25.20 3.01 24.06
C PRO A 165 -26.72 3.16 23.83
N ASP A 166 -27.14 4.00 22.88
CA ASP A 166 -28.56 4.18 22.52
C ASP A 166 -29.16 2.90 21.89
N PHE A 167 -28.31 1.98 21.43
CA PHE A 167 -28.69 0.68 20.89
C PHE A 167 -28.55 -0.47 21.90
N LYS A 168 -28.32 -0.17 23.19
CA LYS A 168 -28.19 -1.18 24.27
C LYS A 168 -29.35 -2.20 24.22
N GLY A 169 -28.99 -3.47 24.04
CA GLY A 169 -29.93 -4.60 23.88
C GLY A 169 -30.04 -5.14 22.46
N SER A 170 -29.51 -4.42 21.46
CA SER A 170 -29.44 -4.90 20.07
C SER A 170 -28.00 -5.21 19.67
N ASN A 171 -27.65 -6.50 19.64
CA ASN A 171 -26.34 -6.97 19.18
C ASN A 171 -26.19 -6.97 17.65
N ALA A 172 -27.17 -6.44 16.91
CA ALA A 172 -27.34 -6.71 15.48
C ALA A 172 -27.44 -5.46 14.60
N ILE A 173 -27.17 -4.25 15.13
CA ILE A 173 -27.20 -3.04 14.29
C ILE A 173 -25.99 -3.04 13.36
N LYS A 174 -26.15 -3.72 12.23
CA LYS A 174 -25.15 -3.88 11.19
C LYS A 174 -25.08 -2.57 10.42
N ASN A 175 -23.90 -1.98 10.41
CA ASN A 175 -23.56 -0.85 9.57
C ASN A 175 -22.68 -1.36 8.42
N HIS A 176 -22.86 -0.77 7.26
CA HIS A 176 -22.28 -1.17 5.99
C HIS A 176 -21.35 -0.06 5.50
N LEU A 177 -20.22 -0.43 4.89
CA LEU A 177 -19.20 0.51 4.43
C LEU A 177 -19.79 1.54 3.46
N HIS A 178 -19.80 2.81 3.84
CA HIS A 178 -20.30 3.89 3.01
C HIS A 178 -19.18 4.63 2.27
N SER A 179 -18.10 4.99 2.97
CA SER A 179 -16.98 5.69 2.32
C SER A 179 -15.65 5.24 2.88
N VAL A 180 -14.62 5.36 2.04
CA VAL A 180 -13.24 5.12 2.43
C VAL A 180 -12.34 6.17 1.80
N LYS A 181 -11.45 6.71 2.61
CA LYS A 181 -10.32 7.53 2.19
C LYS A 181 -9.04 6.94 2.76
N TYR A 182 -8.08 6.67 1.91
CA TYR A 182 -6.78 6.17 2.31
C TYR A 182 -5.69 6.84 1.50
N VAL A 183 -4.72 7.42 2.18
CA VAL A 183 -3.59 8.11 1.55
C VAL A 183 -2.30 7.40 1.94
N LEU A 184 -1.53 7.05 0.92
CA LEU A 184 -0.16 6.56 1.07
C LEU A 184 0.77 7.40 0.22
N SER A 185 1.89 7.80 0.81
CA SER A 185 3.02 8.34 0.06
C SER A 185 4.15 7.32 0.08
N PHE A 186 4.93 7.28 -0.97
CA PHE A 186 5.98 6.30 -1.16
C PHE A 186 7.25 6.98 -1.58
N HIS A 187 8.37 6.46 -1.10
CA HIS A 187 9.69 6.82 -1.56
C HIS A 187 10.38 5.55 -2.06
N ALA A 188 10.60 5.48 -3.38
CA ALA A 188 11.33 4.40 -4.02
C ALA A 188 12.76 4.85 -4.29
N LEU A 189 13.72 4.08 -3.78
CA LEU A 189 15.16 4.31 -3.89
C LEU A 189 15.80 3.18 -4.69
N LEU A 190 16.45 3.50 -5.80
CA LEU A 190 17.39 2.61 -6.46
C LEU A 190 18.64 2.54 -5.60
N CYS A 191 18.98 1.35 -5.13
CA CYS A 191 20.16 1.10 -4.32
C CYS A 191 21.13 0.14 -5.02
N GLU A 192 22.42 0.30 -4.72
CA GLU A 192 23.45 -0.68 -4.99
C GLU A 192 23.90 -1.34 -3.70
N ARG A 193 24.33 -2.59 -3.79
CA ARG A 193 24.94 -3.33 -2.70
C ARG A 193 26.16 -4.06 -3.19
N LYS A 194 27.28 -3.98 -2.48
CA LYS A 194 28.41 -4.90 -2.69
C LYS A 194 27.99 -6.30 -2.28
N LYS A 195 28.29 -7.33 -3.08
CA LYS A 195 27.93 -8.72 -2.73
C LYS A 195 28.54 -9.21 -1.41
N THR A 196 29.66 -8.62 -1.00
CA THR A 196 30.36 -8.90 0.27
C THR A 196 29.78 -8.16 1.47
N GLY A 197 28.84 -7.24 1.26
CA GLY A 197 28.26 -6.40 2.30
C GLY A 197 26.75 -6.59 2.47
N HIS A 198 26.22 -5.97 3.53
CA HIS A 198 24.80 -6.02 3.88
C HIS A 198 24.08 -4.66 3.73
N ASP A 199 24.85 -3.59 3.53
CA ASP A 199 24.33 -2.22 3.51
C ASP A 199 23.89 -1.82 2.10
N LEU A 200 22.67 -1.28 1.99
CA LEU A 200 22.15 -0.71 0.76
C LEU A 200 22.65 0.73 0.62
N GLU A 201 23.32 1.04 -0.48
CA GLU A 201 23.78 2.39 -0.82
C GLU A 201 22.82 3.02 -1.84
N PRO A 202 22.11 4.12 -1.51
CA PRO A 202 21.20 4.79 -2.45
C PRO A 202 21.94 5.43 -3.62
N ILE A 203 21.40 5.27 -4.83
CA ILE A 203 21.89 5.84 -6.09
C ILE A 203 20.97 6.98 -6.55
N ALA A 204 19.67 6.71 -6.61
CA ALA A 204 18.65 7.62 -7.11
C ALA A 204 17.29 7.28 -6.48
N GLY A 205 16.33 8.19 -6.56
CA GLY A 205 14.99 7.93 -6.03
C GLY A 205 13.91 8.77 -6.67
N PHE A 206 12.67 8.41 -6.40
CA PHE A 206 11.50 9.20 -6.75
C PHE A 206 10.40 8.99 -5.71
N ARG A 207 9.51 9.97 -5.61
CA ARG A 207 8.34 9.93 -4.74
C ARG A 207 7.08 9.76 -5.57
N TRP A 208 6.14 9.03 -5.01
CA TRP A 208 4.82 8.85 -5.59
C TRP A 208 3.80 8.64 -4.48
N ALA A 209 2.52 8.88 -4.77
CA ALA A 209 1.47 8.79 -3.79
C ALA A 209 0.21 8.17 -4.40
N THR A 210 -0.50 7.42 -3.57
CA THR A 210 -1.79 6.83 -3.90
C THR A 210 -2.84 7.34 -2.95
N THR A 211 -3.95 7.81 -3.50
CA THR A 211 -5.15 8.12 -2.73
C THR A 211 -6.26 7.21 -3.21
N TRP A 212 -6.79 6.38 -2.33
CA TRP A 212 -8.09 5.75 -2.50
C TRP A 212 -9.14 6.66 -1.90
N ASN A 213 -10.18 6.99 -2.66
CA ASN A 213 -11.30 7.81 -2.22
C ASN A 213 -12.57 7.35 -2.93
N PHE A 214 -13.36 6.55 -2.22
CA PHE A 214 -14.55 5.90 -2.75
C PHE A 214 -15.76 6.18 -1.87
N GLU A 215 -16.91 6.35 -2.52
CA GLU A 215 -18.21 6.27 -1.88
C GLU A 215 -19.00 5.10 -2.46
N LEU A 216 -19.72 4.42 -1.59
CA LEU A 216 -20.48 3.22 -1.86
C LEU A 216 -21.94 3.40 -1.47
N LYS A 217 -22.80 2.71 -2.22
CA LYS A 217 -24.17 2.37 -1.84
C LYS A 217 -24.36 0.86 -1.92
N TYR A 218 -25.44 0.36 -1.34
CA TYR A 218 -25.82 -1.03 -1.37
C TYR A 218 -27.12 -1.19 -2.14
N ARG A 219 -27.07 -1.97 -3.22
CA ARG A 219 -28.27 -2.35 -3.97
C ARG A 219 -28.48 -3.84 -3.82
N ARG A 220 -29.63 -4.25 -3.28
CA ARG A 220 -29.93 -5.67 -2.96
C ARG A 220 -28.82 -6.32 -2.12
N GLY A 221 -28.32 -5.59 -1.13
CA GLY A 221 -27.27 -6.05 -0.21
C GLY A 221 -25.86 -6.13 -0.81
N LYS A 222 -25.64 -5.66 -2.04
CA LYS A 222 -24.31 -5.67 -2.69
C LYS A 222 -23.72 -4.26 -2.76
N PRO A 223 -22.43 -4.09 -2.40
CA PRO A 223 -21.77 -2.80 -2.52
C PRO A 223 -21.63 -2.39 -3.99
N LEU A 224 -21.87 -1.12 -4.27
CA LEU A 224 -21.70 -0.47 -5.56
C LEU A 224 -20.94 0.83 -5.34
N ILE A 225 -19.86 1.01 -6.09
CA ILE A 225 -19.11 2.27 -6.11
C ILE A 225 -19.96 3.32 -6.85
N VAL A 226 -20.33 4.39 -6.16
CA VAL A 226 -21.11 5.51 -6.73
C VAL A 226 -20.26 6.73 -7.01
N GLN A 227 -19.14 6.89 -6.29
CA GLN A 227 -18.14 7.90 -6.55
C GLN A 227 -16.75 7.30 -6.37
N ASN A 228 -15.86 7.63 -7.30
CA ASN A 228 -14.45 7.29 -7.22
C ASN A 228 -13.62 8.53 -7.57
N ALA A 229 -13.06 9.15 -6.54
CA ALA A 229 -12.13 10.29 -6.67
C ALA A 229 -10.70 9.85 -6.33
N SER A 230 -10.40 8.58 -6.51
CA SER A 230 -9.07 8.02 -6.26
C SER A 230 -8.07 8.50 -7.29
N SER A 231 -6.83 8.71 -6.86
CA SER A 231 -5.77 9.23 -7.69
C SER A 231 -4.45 8.53 -7.42
N LEU A 232 -3.61 8.51 -8.45
CA LEU A 232 -2.21 8.14 -8.38
C LEU A 232 -1.42 9.35 -8.87
N SER A 233 -0.47 9.81 -8.08
CA SER A 233 0.40 10.93 -8.44
C SER A 233 1.86 10.52 -8.31
N PHE A 234 2.67 10.99 -9.25
CA PHE A 234 4.13 10.88 -9.18
C PHE A 234 4.64 12.30 -9.02
N ASP A 235 5.54 12.51 -8.06
CA ASP A 235 6.26 13.78 -8.01
C ASP A 235 7.10 13.93 -9.28
N THR A 236 7.44 15.17 -9.62
CA THR A 236 8.45 15.45 -10.64
C THR A 236 9.70 14.65 -10.31
N ILE A 237 10.11 13.73 -11.19
CA ILE A 237 11.26 12.86 -11.00
C ILE A 237 12.47 13.73 -10.65
N VAL A 238 12.95 13.64 -9.41
CA VAL A 238 14.22 14.28 -9.04
C VAL A 238 15.32 13.29 -9.43
N SER A 239 16.00 13.57 -10.54
CA SER A 239 17.25 12.87 -10.84
C SER A 239 18.29 13.25 -9.77
N GLY A 240 18.67 12.30 -8.93
CA GLY A 240 19.77 12.45 -7.97
C GLY A 240 19.33 12.41 -6.49
N PRO A 241 20.30 12.26 -5.58
CA PRO A 241 20.02 11.96 -4.19
C PRO A 241 19.53 13.22 -3.50
N SER A 242 18.31 13.17 -2.98
CA SER A 242 18.12 13.76 -1.67
C SER A 242 17.14 12.92 -0.87
N PRO A 243 17.54 11.69 -0.48
CA PRO A 243 17.03 11.18 0.77
C PRO A 243 17.46 12.18 1.85
N ASN A 244 16.50 12.72 2.60
CA ASN A 244 16.84 13.46 3.81
C ASN A 244 17.46 12.48 4.83
N ALA A 245 18.06 13.01 5.90
CA ALA A 245 18.75 12.17 6.89
C ALA A 245 17.83 11.07 7.47
N ASP A 246 16.55 11.37 7.64
CA ASP A 246 15.54 10.44 8.15
C ASP A 246 15.23 9.31 7.16
N GLU A 247 15.21 9.60 5.86
CA GLU A 247 15.03 8.62 4.79
C GLU A 247 16.23 7.68 4.65
N VAL A 248 17.46 8.19 4.88
CA VAL A 248 18.66 7.35 4.93
C VAL A 248 18.65 6.44 6.17
N LEU A 249 18.24 6.95 7.32
CA LEU A 249 18.10 6.16 8.55
C LEU A 249 16.98 5.10 8.44
N ALA A 250 15.96 5.38 7.63
CA ALA A 250 14.85 4.50 7.32
C ALA A 250 15.19 3.37 6.33
N LEU A 251 16.34 3.44 5.64
CA LEU A 251 16.73 2.37 4.73
C LEU A 251 16.89 1.06 5.48
N PRO A 252 16.16 0.00 5.09
CA PRO A 252 16.20 -1.25 5.80
C PRO A 252 17.61 -1.86 5.70
N LYS A 253 18.11 -2.32 6.85
CA LYS A 253 19.08 -3.43 6.82
C LYS A 253 18.34 -4.66 6.33
N ILE A 254 18.98 -5.47 5.48
CA ILE A 254 18.38 -6.67 4.87
C ILE A 254 17.82 -7.66 5.92
N SER A 255 18.25 -7.55 7.18
CA SER A 255 17.85 -8.39 8.31
C SER A 255 16.75 -7.81 9.22
N GLY A 256 16.25 -6.59 8.98
CA GLY A 256 15.19 -5.97 9.80
C GLY A 256 13.78 -6.51 9.50
N PRO A 257 12.80 -6.33 10.39
CA PRO A 257 11.39 -6.63 10.10
C PRO A 257 10.94 -5.81 8.88
N LEU A 258 10.36 -6.50 7.90
CA LEU A 258 10.08 -5.96 6.56
C LEU A 258 8.71 -5.31 6.41
N PHE A 259 7.86 -5.41 7.42
CA PHE A 259 6.55 -4.78 7.46
C PHE A 259 6.41 -4.02 8.78
N ASN A 260 5.79 -2.85 8.77
CA ASN A 260 5.51 -2.11 10.00
C ASN A 260 4.46 -2.83 10.86
N PRO A 261 4.83 -3.52 11.96
CA PRO A 261 3.87 -4.25 12.79
C PRO A 261 2.80 -3.34 13.39
N GLU A 262 3.06 -2.03 13.45
CA GLU A 262 2.11 -1.02 13.93
C GLU A 262 0.87 -0.92 13.06
N VAL A 263 1.01 -0.95 11.73
CA VAL A 263 -0.15 -0.89 10.81
C VAL A 263 -1.07 -2.09 11.07
N ASN A 264 -0.48 -3.29 11.18
CA ASN A 264 -1.22 -4.50 11.53
C ASN A 264 -1.86 -4.41 12.92
N ALA A 265 -1.15 -3.87 13.91
CA ALA A 265 -1.69 -3.69 15.25
C ALA A 265 -2.87 -2.72 15.26
N ARG A 266 -2.76 -1.59 14.54
CA ARG A 266 -3.83 -0.59 14.43
C ARG A 266 -5.04 -1.12 13.68
N LEU A 267 -4.85 -1.88 12.61
CA LEU A 267 -5.97 -2.54 11.92
C LEU A 267 -6.68 -3.57 12.82
N LYS A 268 -5.91 -4.37 13.57
CA LYS A 268 -6.48 -5.29 14.57
C LYS A 268 -7.31 -4.51 15.60
N GLN A 269 -6.75 -3.45 16.18
CA GLN A 269 -7.47 -2.61 17.13
C GLN A 269 -8.74 -2.00 16.49
N ALA A 270 -8.60 -1.39 15.32
CA ALA A 270 -9.67 -0.65 14.65
C ALA A 270 -10.79 -1.52 14.08
N PHE A 271 -10.58 -2.82 13.88
CA PHE A 271 -11.62 -3.69 13.30
C PHE A 271 -12.02 -4.87 14.17
N ARG A 272 -11.15 -5.35 15.07
CA ARG A 272 -11.45 -6.46 15.97
C ARG A 272 -11.77 -6.00 17.39
N ASP A 273 -11.03 -5.01 17.91
CA ASP A 273 -11.21 -4.62 19.32
C ASP A 273 -12.43 -3.73 19.48
N ASP A 274 -13.39 -4.21 20.27
CA ASP A 274 -14.69 -3.57 20.43
C ASP A 274 -14.63 -2.22 21.13
N THR A 275 -13.62 -2.04 21.98
CA THR A 275 -13.37 -0.85 22.79
C THR A 275 -12.35 0.10 22.17
N SER A 276 -11.99 -0.11 20.90
CA SER A 276 -10.97 0.69 20.24
C SER A 276 -11.35 2.17 20.17
N THR A 277 -10.43 3.03 20.60
CA THR A 277 -10.53 4.49 20.46
C THR A 277 -10.42 4.96 19.00
N LEU A 278 -10.03 4.05 18.09
CA LEU A 278 -9.98 4.30 16.64
C LEU A 278 -11.36 4.24 15.98
N LYS A 279 -12.40 3.90 16.75
CA LYS A 279 -13.81 3.83 16.32
C LYS A 279 -14.63 4.88 17.04
N ARG A 280 -15.52 5.56 16.31
CA ARG A 280 -16.62 6.32 16.90
C ARG A 280 -17.94 5.70 16.48
N TYR A 281 -18.83 5.52 17.44
CA TYR A 281 -20.18 4.99 17.23
C TYR A 281 -21.20 6.11 17.41
N ASP A 282 -21.95 6.41 16.36
CA ASP A 282 -22.97 7.45 16.34
C ASP A 282 -24.37 6.80 16.27
N SER A 283 -25.35 7.34 16.99
CA SER A 283 -26.72 6.80 17.02
C SER A 283 -27.58 7.22 15.82
N THR A 284 -27.07 8.14 15.00
CA THR A 284 -27.68 8.55 13.73
C THR A 284 -26.65 8.57 12.62
N TRP A 285 -27.10 8.59 11.35
CA TRP A 285 -26.21 8.78 10.21
C TRP A 285 -25.50 10.14 10.22
N PHE A 286 -24.31 10.17 9.63
CA PHE A 286 -23.72 11.38 9.08
C PHE A 286 -24.61 12.01 8.00
N LEU A 287 -24.68 13.34 7.96
CA LEU A 287 -25.46 14.10 6.96
C LEU A 287 -25.04 13.81 5.51
N SER A 288 -23.80 13.37 5.30
CA SER A 288 -23.26 13.02 3.98
C SER A 288 -23.82 11.69 3.43
N ILE A 289 -24.41 10.83 4.26
CA ILE A 289 -24.92 9.53 3.81
C ILE A 289 -26.25 9.77 3.05
N PRO A 290 -26.35 9.34 1.79
CA PRO A 290 -27.54 9.59 1.00
C PRO A 290 -28.70 8.68 1.43
N LYS A 291 -29.94 9.16 1.31
CA LYS A 291 -31.16 8.43 1.75
C LYS A 291 -31.36 7.07 1.09
N ASP A 292 -30.87 6.92 -0.14
CA ASP A 292 -30.91 5.69 -0.94
C ASP A 292 -29.66 4.81 -0.74
N PHE A 293 -28.89 5.02 0.34
CA PHE A 293 -27.66 4.27 0.63
C PHE A 293 -27.86 2.75 0.59
N PHE A 294 -29.02 2.21 0.98
CA PHE A 294 -29.27 0.78 1.11
C PHE A 294 -30.29 0.17 0.14
N THR A 295 -30.74 0.95 -0.86
CA THR A 295 -31.81 0.56 -1.79
C THR A 295 -31.31 0.24 -3.20
#